data_AF-P74058-F1
#
_entry.id   AF-P74058-F1
#
_cell.length_a   1.000
_cell.length_b   1.000
_cell.length_c   1.000
_cell.angle_alpha   90.00
_cell.angle_beta   90.00
_cell.angle_gamma   90.00
#
_symmetry.space_group_name_H-M   'P 1'
#
loop_
_entity.id
_entity.type
_entity.pdbx_description
1 polymer ?
#
loop_
_entity_poly.entity_id
_entity_poly.type
_entity_poly.pdbx_seq_one_letter_code
_entity_poly.pdbx_strand_id
1 'polypeptide(L)' 'MNNAPIHRKNKIREIVESAGHMVLFLPTYSPDLNDIEHDFSALKRARMQAPPGTSIDKVIQDYCIV' A
#
# COMPACT_ATOMS: atom_id res chain seq x y z
N MET A 1 7.81 0.23 5.23
CA MET A 1 6.54 0.31 6.00
C MET A 1 6.51 1.59 6.84
N ASN A 2 5.42 2.34 6.80
CA ASN A 2 5.26 3.59 7.56
C ASN A 2 5.10 3.36 9.08
N ASN A 3 5.08 4.43 9.87
CA ASN A 3 5.01 4.39 11.34
C ASN A 3 3.58 4.42 11.91
N ALA A 4 2.57 3.93 11.18
CA ALA A 4 1.21 3.88 11.69
C ALA A 4 1.13 3.12 13.04
N PRO A 5 0.29 3.55 14.01
CA PRO A 5 0.22 2.90 15.34
C PRO A 5 -0.15 1.41 15.31
N ILE A 6 -0.84 0.97 14.25
CA ILE A 6 -1.17 -0.44 14.01
C ILE A 6 0.06 -1.28 13.63
N HIS A 7 1.14 -0.65 13.15
CA HIS A 7 2.40 -1.31 12.79
C HIS A 7 3.28 -1.54 14.02
N ARG A 8 2.87 -2.47 14.90
CA ARG A 8 3.61 -2.84 16.11
C ARG A 8 4.97 -3.42 15.75
N LYS A 9 6.01 -2.56 15.73
CA LYS A 9 7.32 -2.83 15.13
C LYS A 9 7.94 -4.16 15.58
N ASN A 10 7.92 -4.47 16.88
CA ASN A 10 8.50 -5.70 17.41
C ASN A 10 7.77 -6.94 16.88
N LYS A 11 6.44 -6.97 16.98
CA LYS A 11 5.62 -8.09 16.51
C LYS A 11 5.74 -8.29 14.99
N ILE A 12 5.80 -7.20 14.22
CA ILE A 12 6.00 -7.28 12.77
C ILE A 12 7.38 -7.83 12.45
N ARG A 13 8.43 -7.37 13.15
CA ARG A 13 9.79 -7.87 12.97
C ARG A 13 9.86 -9.38 13.23
N GLU A 14 9.30 -9.85 14.34
CA GLU A 14 9.25 -11.29 14.68
C GLU A 14 8.58 -12.13 13.59
N ILE A 15 7.40 -11.70 13.12
CA ILE A 15 6.65 -12.41 12.06
C ILE A 15 7.46 -12.44 10.76
N VAL A 16 8.01 -11.31 10.34
CA VAL A 16 8.74 -11.16 9.08
C VAL A 16 10.06 -11.96 9.11
N GLU A 17 10.80 -11.91 10.22
CA GLU A 17 12.06 -12.67 10.40
C GLU A 17 11.80 -14.18 10.47
N SER A 18 10.72 -14.63 11.11
CA SER A 18 10.34 -16.06 11.13
C SER A 18 10.03 -16.62 9.74
N ALA A 19 9.67 -15.75 8.79
CA ALA A 19 9.45 -16.09 7.39
C ALA A 19 10.71 -15.91 6.52
N GLY A 20 11.86 -15.56 7.10
CA GLY A 20 13.13 -15.37 6.37
C GLY A 20 13.24 -14.02 5.65
N HIS A 21 12.42 -13.04 6.04
CA HIS A 21 12.41 -11.70 5.44
C HIS A 21 12.93 -10.64 6.42
N MET A 22 13.11 -9.42 5.91
CA MET A 22 13.45 -8.24 6.72
C MET A 22 12.43 -7.13 6.50
N VAL A 23 12.16 -6.36 7.55
CA VAL A 23 11.27 -5.19 7.49
C VAL A 23 12.06 -3.89 7.49
N LEU A 24 11.83 -3.06 6.48
CA LEU A 24 12.35 -1.69 6.41
C LEU A 24 11.31 -0.70 6.94
N PHE A 25 11.62 -0.02 8.04
CA PHE A 25 10.81 1.07 8.58
C PHE A 25 11.24 2.40 7.97
N LEU A 26 10.25 3.18 7.52
CA LEU A 26 10.50 4.49 6.93
C LEU A 26 10.61 5.59 8.00
N PRO A 27 11.30 6.70 7.74
CA PRO A 27 11.26 7.89 8.59
C PRO A 27 9.84 8.44 8.73
N THR A 28 9.59 9.16 9.82
CA THR A 28 8.26 9.74 10.09
C THR A 28 7.94 10.83 9.07
N TYR A 29 6.67 10.89 8.63
CA TYR A 29 6.19 11.83 7.62
C TYR A 29 6.93 11.76 6.28
N SER A 30 7.40 10.56 5.89
CA SER A 30 8.04 10.33 4.58
C SER A 30 7.17 9.47 3.65
N PRO A 31 6.00 9.96 3.21
CA PRO A 31 5.15 9.23 2.28
C PRO A 31 5.84 9.01 0.93
N ASP A 32 6.69 9.93 0.50
CA ASP A 32 7.43 9.84 -0.77
C ASP A 32 8.44 8.67 -0.81
N LEU A 33 8.76 8.08 0.34
CA LEU A 33 9.63 6.90 0.44
C LEU A 33 8.85 5.58 0.48
N ASN A 34 7.53 5.63 0.29
CA ASN A 34 6.64 4.48 0.34
C ASN A 34 6.00 4.27 -1.04
N ASP A 35 6.58 3.37 -1.85
CA ASP A 35 6.19 3.19 -3.26
C ASP A 35 4.68 2.95 -3.48
N ILE A 36 3.99 2.30 -2.53
CA ILE A 36 2.53 2.06 -2.59
C ILE A 36 1.70 3.36 -2.67
N GLU A 37 2.23 4.50 -2.23
CA GLU A 37 1.53 5.80 -2.35
C GLU A 37 1.35 6.19 -3.83
N HIS A 38 2.28 5.82 -4.71
CA HIS A 38 2.14 6.02 -6.15
C HIS A 38 0.99 5.18 -6.71
N ASP A 39 0.88 3.92 -6.27
CA ASP A 39 -0.19 3.02 -6.69
C ASP A 39 -1.56 3.52 -6.20
N PHE A 40 -1.65 4.01 -4.96
CA PHE A 40 -2.88 4.62 -4.45
C PHE A 40 -3.28 5.88 -5.22
N SER A 41 -2.32 6.71 -5.61
CA SER A 41 -2.57 7.88 -6.47
C SER A 41 -3.14 7.46 -7.83
N ALA A 42 -2.54 6.44 -8.46
CA ALA A 42 -3.00 5.90 -9.73
C ALA A 42 -4.41 5.27 -9.62
N LEU A 43 -4.65 4.44 -8.61
CA LEU A 43 -5.96 3.83 -8.35
C LEU A 43 -7.05 4.87 -8.06
N LYS A 44 -6.73 5.92 -7.29
CA LYS A 44 -7.66 7.03 -7.03
C LYS A 44 -8.02 7.75 -8.33
N ARG A 45 -7.03 8.01 -9.20
CA ARG A 45 -7.26 8.59 -10.51
C ARG A 45 -8.13 7.69 -11.39
N ALA A 46 -7.84 6.39 -11.44
CA ALA A 46 -8.65 5.42 -12.17
C ALA A 46 -10.11 5.41 -11.69
N ARG A 47 -10.33 5.43 -10.36
CA ARG A 47 -11.67 5.50 -9.76
C ARG A 47 -12.41 6.78 -10.14
N MET A 48 -11.74 7.93 -10.16
CA MET A 48 -12.36 9.21 -10.53
C MET A 48 -12.79 9.26 -12.01
N GLN A 49 -12.10 8.52 -12.88
CA GLN A 49 -12.41 8.44 -14.30
C GLN A 49 -13.36 7.29 -14.66
N ALA A 50 -13.65 6.40 -13.71
CA ALA A 50 -14.52 5.26 -13.94
C ALA A 50 -16.00 5.71 -14.08
N PRO A 51 -16.80 5.03 -14.93
CA PRO A 51 -18.23 5.30 -15.03
C PRO A 51 -18.95 5.17 -13.68
N PRO A 52 -20.02 5.94 -13.43
CA PRO A 52 -20.85 5.77 -12.25
C PRO A 52 -21.33 4.32 -12.08
N GLY A 53 -21.28 3.80 -10.86
CA GLY A 53 -21.68 2.42 -10.56
C GLY A 53 -20.59 1.36 -10.80
N THR A 54 -19.42 1.73 -11.34
CA THR A 54 -18.29 0.80 -11.42
C THR A 54 -17.89 0.31 -10.03
N SER A 55 -17.69 -0.99 -9.84
CA SER A 55 -17.24 -1.55 -8.56
C SER A 55 -15.78 -1.20 -8.29
N ILE A 56 -15.37 -1.19 -7.02
CA ILE A 56 -13.95 -1.01 -6.67
C ILE A 56 -13.13 -2.18 -7.19
N ASP A 57 -13.66 -3.41 -7.12
CA ASP A 57 -12.99 -4.61 -7.63
C ASP A 57 -12.63 -4.49 -9.11
N LYS A 58 -13.54 -3.94 -9.94
CA LYS A 58 -13.28 -3.73 -11.36
C LYS A 58 -12.16 -2.71 -11.59
N VAL A 59 -12.15 -1.62 -10.83
CA VAL A 59 -11.08 -0.59 -10.92
C VAL A 59 -9.72 -1.19 -10.53
N ILE A 60 -9.67 -2.01 -9.48
CA ILE A 60 -8.44 -2.68 -9.05
C ILE A 60 -7.98 -3.69 -10.10
N GLN A 61 -8.90 -4.53 -10.60
CA GLN A 61 -8.60 -5.53 -11.62
C GLN A 61 -8.01 -4.87 -12.88
N ASP A 62 -8.61 -3.78 -13.35
CA ASP A 62 -8.13 -3.07 -14.54
C ASP A 62 -6.75 -2.45 -14.33
N TYR A 63 -6.44 -2.00 -13.12
CA TYR A 63 -5.12 -1.48 -12.77
C TYR A 63 -4.05 -2.58 -12.71
N CYS A 64 -4.38 -3.77 -12.21
CA CYS A 64 -3.43 -4.88 -12.07
C CYS A 64 -3.18 -5.69 -13.35
N ILE A 65 -3.97 -5.49 -14.41
CA ILE A 65 -3.82 -6.17 -15.71
C ILE A 65 -2.84 -5.42 -16.64
N VAL A 66 -2.44 -4.20 -16.27
CA VAL A 66 -1.45 -3.40 -17.02
C VAL A 66 -0.03 -3.89 -16.78
#